data_AF-A0A6B0YQP2-F1
#
_entry.id   AF-A0A6B0YQP2-F1
#
_cell.length_a   1.000
_cell.length_b   1.000
_cell.length_c   1.000
_cell.angle_alpha   90.00
_cell.angle_beta   90.00
_cell.angle_gamma   90.00
#
_symmetry.space_group_name_H-M   'P 1'
#
loop_
_entity.id
_entity.type
_entity.pdbx_description
1 polymer ?
#
loop_
_entity_poly.entity_id
_entity_poly.type
_entity_poly.pdbx_seq_one_letter_code
_entity_poly.pdbx_strand_id
1 'polypeptide(L)'
;MAVVDRPNKEALLNALDIFMDTMRPVFVECLDLAPGASAKDSLERSLRGDQSMSFARNLRLCSDLESAIEVSFLATIAECYWEDIFSARFGGDIKVLRKLRRVTEARNRASHPTHLRDLDDEFTQGSLCHIAYLLESIRAREEHEAVSRLREELGDPAWSFSGAGKALVKELEAKLKEANLGKLAAENRARVLEELTIEAHEQTRAAEIALAHAQSETSAAEVARQRAEDLAQESEYAREAAEKRAVAAEAGQFRASKLKLATIDILQKCHRRLRRLKPQLSVYRNGMHFSEQTQ
;
A
#
# COMPACT_ATOMS: atom_id res chain seq x y z
N MET A 1 58.53 -35.79 -22.52
CA MET A 1 57.12 -35.38 -22.50
C MET A 1 57.09 -33.86 -22.64
N ALA A 2 56.40 -33.31 -23.65
CA ALA A 2 56.31 -31.87 -23.80
C ALA A 2 55.54 -31.29 -22.60
N VAL A 3 56.13 -30.29 -21.93
CA VAL A 3 55.43 -29.51 -20.90
C VAL A 3 54.32 -28.77 -21.64
N VAL A 4 53.08 -29.24 -21.48
CA VAL A 4 51.92 -28.51 -22.00
C VAL A 4 51.83 -27.24 -21.17
N ASP A 5 52.12 -26.12 -21.80
CA ASP A 5 51.97 -24.79 -21.23
C ASP A 5 50.50 -24.60 -20.81
N ARG A 6 50.28 -24.17 -19.57
CA ARG A 6 48.94 -24.01 -18.97
C ARG A 6 48.86 -22.62 -18.34
N PRO A 7 48.81 -21.55 -19.14
CA PRO A 7 48.86 -20.18 -18.64
C PRO A 7 47.77 -19.89 -17.61
N ASN A 8 46.55 -20.42 -17.82
CA ASN A 8 45.45 -20.29 -16.86
C ASN A 8 45.74 -20.91 -15.50
N LYS A 9 46.38 -22.08 -15.48
CA LYS A 9 46.75 -22.74 -14.22
C LYS A 9 47.82 -21.94 -13.50
N GLU A 10 48.83 -21.49 -14.22
CA GLU A 10 49.94 -20.72 -13.65
C GLU A 10 49.46 -19.38 -13.09
N ALA A 11 48.70 -18.61 -13.88
CA ALA A 11 48.13 -17.34 -13.43
C ALA A 11 47.22 -17.50 -12.21
N LEU A 12 46.38 -18.55 -12.18
CA LEU A 12 45.53 -18.82 -11.03
C LEU A 12 46.33 -19.23 -9.78
N LEU A 13 47.39 -20.03 -9.93
CA LEU A 13 48.27 -20.38 -8.81
C LEU A 13 49.01 -19.14 -8.29
N ASN A 14 49.57 -18.32 -9.16
CA ASN A 14 50.22 -17.06 -8.79
C ASN A 14 49.26 -16.12 -8.04
N ALA A 15 48.01 -16.00 -8.50
CA ALA A 15 47.01 -15.19 -7.83
C ALA A 15 46.59 -15.78 -6.47
N LEU A 16 46.53 -17.11 -6.34
CA LEU A 16 46.24 -17.79 -5.07
C LEU A 16 47.38 -17.61 -4.06
N ASP A 17 48.63 -17.60 -4.50
CA ASP A 17 49.78 -17.36 -3.65
C ASP A 17 49.77 -15.92 -3.13
N ILE A 18 49.60 -14.92 -4.01
CA ILE A 18 49.41 -13.52 -3.63
C ILE A 18 48.27 -13.39 -2.60
N PHE A 19 47.13 -14.00 -2.90
CA PHE A 19 45.97 -13.96 -2.02
C PHE A 19 46.25 -14.56 -0.65
N MET A 20 46.94 -15.70 -0.58
CA MET A 20 47.22 -16.36 0.70
C MET A 20 48.23 -15.57 1.54
N ASP A 21 49.25 -15.02 0.92
CA ASP A 21 50.26 -14.22 1.61
C ASP A 21 49.63 -12.95 2.22
N THR A 22 48.65 -12.34 1.55
CA THR A 22 47.93 -11.20 2.10
C THR A 22 46.87 -11.59 3.14
N MET A 23 46.13 -12.68 2.93
CA MET A 23 44.95 -13.00 3.76
C MET A 23 45.30 -13.74 5.05
N ARG A 24 46.42 -14.49 5.10
CA ARG A 24 46.83 -15.23 6.31
C ARG A 24 47.00 -14.32 7.53
N PRO A 25 47.76 -13.21 7.47
CA PRO A 25 47.87 -12.30 8.61
C PRO A 25 46.53 -11.73 9.02
N VAL A 26 45.68 -11.34 8.06
CA VAL A 26 44.34 -10.79 8.34
C VAL A 26 43.46 -11.80 9.06
N PHE A 27 43.51 -13.06 8.67
CA PHE A 27 42.76 -14.12 9.33
C PHE A 27 43.28 -14.39 10.74
N VAL A 28 44.60 -14.41 10.96
CA VAL A 28 45.18 -14.57 12.30
C VAL A 28 44.79 -13.39 13.20
N GLU A 29 44.93 -12.15 12.70
CA GLU A 29 44.53 -10.93 13.41
C GLU A 29 43.05 -10.98 13.84
N CYS A 30 42.16 -11.35 12.91
CA CYS A 30 40.74 -11.53 13.21
C CYS A 30 40.53 -12.57 14.31
N LEU A 31 41.19 -13.73 14.22
CA LEU A 31 41.00 -14.81 15.18
C LEU A 31 41.57 -14.53 16.57
N ASP A 32 42.57 -13.66 16.70
CA ASP A 32 43.07 -13.19 17.99
C ASP A 32 42.06 -12.27 18.70
N LEU A 33 41.09 -11.70 17.98
CA LEU A 33 39.97 -10.95 18.56
C LEU A 33 38.85 -11.87 19.08
N ALA A 34 38.94 -13.18 18.85
CA ALA A 34 37.94 -14.13 19.31
C ALA A 34 37.92 -14.23 20.86
N PRO A 35 36.75 -14.16 21.52
CA PRO A 35 36.68 -14.20 22.97
C PRO A 35 37.25 -15.50 23.56
N GLY A 36 38.23 -15.38 24.47
CA GLY A 36 38.68 -16.48 25.33
C GLY A 36 39.51 -17.57 24.65
N ALA A 37 40.13 -17.27 23.50
CA ALA A 37 40.93 -18.23 22.75
C ALA A 37 42.08 -17.53 22.00
N SER A 38 43.23 -18.19 21.89
CA SER A 38 44.25 -17.77 20.92
C SER A 38 43.78 -18.04 19.49
N ALA A 39 44.36 -17.37 18.48
CA ALA A 39 44.07 -17.69 17.07
C ALA A 39 44.25 -19.18 16.76
N LYS A 40 45.26 -19.82 17.37
CA LYS A 40 45.49 -21.27 17.24
C LYS A 40 44.30 -22.08 17.79
N ASP A 41 43.83 -21.77 18.99
CA ASP A 41 42.71 -22.50 19.59
C ASP A 41 41.42 -22.28 18.78
N SER A 42 41.23 -21.07 18.23
CA SER A 42 40.09 -20.75 17.36
C SER A 42 40.13 -21.53 16.04
N LEU A 43 41.33 -21.70 15.45
CA LEU A 43 41.53 -22.55 14.27
C LEU A 43 41.23 -24.03 14.57
N GLU A 44 41.79 -24.57 15.66
CA GLU A 44 41.58 -25.97 16.02
C GLU A 44 40.10 -26.31 16.28
N ARG A 45 39.33 -25.38 16.83
CA ARG A 45 37.88 -25.55 17.05
C ARG A 45 37.04 -25.43 15.77
N SER A 46 37.49 -24.64 14.81
CA SER A 46 36.71 -24.33 13.60
C SER A 46 36.86 -25.39 12.50
N LEU A 47 38.04 -26.00 12.42
CA LEU A 47 38.35 -26.97 11.37
C LEU A 47 37.78 -28.35 11.69
N ARG A 48 37.21 -29.02 10.68
CA ARG A 48 36.54 -30.32 10.85
C ARG A 48 37.35 -31.45 10.22
N GLY A 49 37.38 -32.60 10.90
CA GLY A 49 37.92 -33.87 10.36
C GLY A 49 39.28 -33.70 9.70
N ASP A 50 39.32 -33.91 8.39
CA ASP A 50 40.54 -33.85 7.57
C ASP A 50 41.23 -32.47 7.58
N GLN A 51 40.47 -31.37 7.69
CA GLN A 51 41.07 -30.03 7.78
C GLN A 51 41.87 -29.85 9.07
N SER A 52 41.35 -30.36 10.20
CA SER A 52 42.03 -30.30 11.50
C SER A 52 43.32 -31.12 11.46
N MET A 53 43.28 -32.32 10.85
CA MET A 53 44.48 -33.14 10.65
C MET A 53 45.51 -32.46 9.72
N SER A 54 45.08 -31.85 8.61
CA SER A 54 45.98 -31.14 7.70
C SER A 54 46.62 -29.94 8.39
N PHE A 55 45.84 -29.15 9.13
CA PHE A 55 46.33 -28.01 9.90
C PHE A 55 47.36 -28.44 10.95
N ALA A 56 47.06 -29.46 11.76
CA ALA A 56 48.00 -29.97 12.76
C ALA A 56 49.30 -30.49 12.13
N ARG A 57 49.22 -31.12 10.95
CA ARG A 57 50.40 -31.53 10.19
C ARG A 57 51.20 -30.33 9.69
N ASN A 58 50.55 -29.33 9.08
CA ASN A 58 51.22 -28.17 8.53
C ASN A 58 51.89 -27.32 9.63
N LEU A 59 51.21 -27.16 10.77
CA LEU A 59 51.76 -26.43 11.91
C LEU A 59 53.04 -27.08 12.45
N ARG A 60 53.13 -28.41 12.44
CA ARG A 60 54.37 -29.15 12.80
C ARG A 60 55.49 -28.94 11.78
N LEU A 61 55.16 -28.73 10.51
CA LEU A 61 56.13 -28.58 9.43
C LEU A 61 56.67 -27.14 9.35
N CYS A 62 55.79 -26.15 9.45
CA CYS A 62 56.15 -24.75 9.25
C CYS A 62 56.54 -24.03 10.54
N SER A 63 56.18 -24.55 11.72
CA SER A 63 56.40 -23.94 13.05
C SER A 63 55.78 -22.55 13.25
N ASP A 64 55.09 -22.02 12.23
CA ASP A 64 54.43 -20.73 12.19
C ASP A 64 52.93 -20.92 11.89
N LEU A 65 52.10 -20.11 12.55
CA LEU A 65 50.64 -20.25 12.49
C LEU A 65 50.09 -19.80 11.14
N GLU A 66 50.56 -18.67 10.62
CA GLU A 66 50.10 -18.11 9.35
C GLU A 66 50.41 -19.08 8.21
N SER A 67 51.64 -19.58 8.18
CA SER A 67 52.12 -20.55 7.18
C SER A 67 51.36 -21.88 7.22
N ALA A 68 50.81 -22.25 8.37
CA ALA A 68 50.01 -23.46 8.53
C ALA A 68 48.60 -23.34 7.91
N ILE A 69 48.10 -22.12 7.67
CA ILE A 69 46.77 -21.88 7.12
C ILE A 69 46.78 -22.11 5.60
N GLU A 70 45.87 -22.96 5.13
CA GLU A 70 45.61 -23.21 3.71
C GLU A 70 44.38 -22.45 3.20
N VAL A 71 44.32 -22.20 1.89
CA VAL A 71 43.14 -21.61 1.20
C VAL A 71 41.84 -22.33 1.56
N SER A 72 41.92 -23.65 1.75
CA SER A 72 40.78 -24.51 2.05
C SER A 72 40.17 -24.28 3.43
N PHE A 73 40.88 -23.60 4.33
CA PHE A 73 40.45 -23.33 5.69
C PHE A 73 39.65 -22.02 5.78
N LEU A 74 39.99 -21.04 4.93
CA LEU A 74 39.52 -19.67 5.05
C LEU A 74 37.98 -19.55 5.01
N ALA A 75 37.31 -20.26 4.11
CA ALA A 75 35.85 -20.23 4.04
C ALA A 75 35.21 -20.81 5.31
N THR A 76 35.72 -21.94 5.81
CA THR A 76 35.22 -22.58 7.03
C THR A 76 35.42 -21.69 8.27
N ILE A 77 36.60 -21.08 8.38
CA ILE A 77 36.92 -20.17 9.49
C ILE A 77 36.00 -18.93 9.45
N ALA A 78 35.89 -18.30 8.27
CA ALA A 78 35.06 -17.13 8.10
C ALA A 78 33.58 -17.43 8.39
N GLU A 79 33.09 -18.63 8.08
CA GLU A 79 31.73 -19.07 8.42
C GLU A 79 31.51 -19.20 9.93
N CYS A 80 32.48 -19.76 10.66
CA CYS A 80 32.38 -19.97 12.10
C CYS A 80 32.37 -18.67 12.89
N TYR A 81 33.08 -17.65 12.41
CA TYR A 81 33.26 -16.37 13.10
C TYR A 81 32.71 -15.17 12.32
N TRP A 82 31.77 -15.41 11.40
CA TRP A 82 31.27 -14.36 10.51
C TRP A 82 30.64 -13.22 11.31
N GLU A 83 29.61 -13.53 12.10
CA GLU A 83 28.83 -12.53 12.83
C GLU A 83 29.70 -11.79 13.87
N ASP A 84 30.60 -12.51 14.54
CA ASP A 84 31.34 -11.99 15.69
C ASP A 84 32.56 -11.14 15.32
N ILE A 85 33.27 -11.50 14.24
CA ILE A 85 34.61 -10.96 13.96
C ILE A 85 34.70 -10.47 12.51
N PHE A 86 34.44 -11.36 11.56
CA PHE A 86 34.70 -11.08 10.15
C PHE A 86 33.70 -10.06 9.56
N SER A 87 32.46 -10.02 10.06
CA SER A 87 31.47 -9.01 9.64
C SER A 87 31.98 -7.59 9.88
N ALA A 88 32.59 -7.32 11.03
CA ALA A 88 33.15 -6.01 11.35
C ALA A 88 34.35 -5.67 10.45
N ARG A 89 35.24 -6.65 10.20
CA ARG A 89 36.44 -6.44 9.37
C ARG A 89 36.11 -6.18 7.90
N PHE A 90 35.09 -6.86 7.37
CA PHE A 90 34.68 -6.82 5.97
C PHE A 90 33.44 -5.95 5.71
N GLY A 91 33.06 -5.09 6.67
CA GLY A 91 31.94 -4.14 6.52
C GLY A 91 30.57 -4.79 6.34
N GLY A 92 30.39 -6.03 6.82
CA GLY A 92 29.15 -6.78 6.76
C GLY A 92 28.81 -7.36 5.38
N ASP A 93 29.71 -7.28 4.40
CA ASP A 93 29.42 -7.77 3.05
C ASP A 93 29.48 -9.30 2.97
N ILE A 94 28.31 -9.94 3.12
CA ILE A 94 28.13 -11.39 3.03
C ILE A 94 28.64 -11.99 1.70
N LYS A 95 28.83 -11.17 0.66
CA LYS A 95 29.41 -11.63 -0.60
C LYS A 95 30.84 -12.12 -0.42
N VAL A 96 31.61 -11.57 0.53
CA VAL A 96 32.97 -12.01 0.87
C VAL A 96 33.00 -13.51 1.17
N LEU A 97 32.07 -13.99 2.01
CA LEU A 97 31.95 -15.42 2.34
C LEU A 97 31.72 -16.29 1.10
N ARG A 98 30.81 -15.85 0.21
CA ARG A 98 30.54 -16.53 -1.05
C ARG A 98 31.77 -16.55 -1.95
N LYS A 99 32.55 -15.48 -1.98
CA LYS A 99 33.78 -15.37 -2.79
C LYS A 99 34.89 -16.24 -2.22
N LEU A 100 35.07 -16.30 -0.90
CA LEU A 100 36.02 -17.20 -0.25
C LEU A 100 35.77 -18.67 -0.64
N ARG A 101 34.51 -19.12 -0.63
CA ARG A 101 34.15 -20.47 -1.09
C ARG A 101 34.56 -20.73 -2.54
N ARG A 102 34.38 -19.74 -3.43
CA ARG A 102 34.79 -19.85 -4.83
C ARG A 102 36.30 -19.87 -5.01
N VAL A 103 37.05 -19.12 -4.20
CA VAL A 103 38.53 -19.17 -4.20
C VAL A 103 39.02 -20.53 -3.72
N THR A 104 38.40 -21.12 -2.69
CA THR A 104 38.68 -22.50 -2.27
C THR A 104 38.41 -23.51 -3.39
N GLU A 105 37.29 -23.37 -4.12
CA GLU A 105 36.98 -24.20 -5.29
C GLU A 105 38.06 -24.04 -6.39
N ALA A 106 38.47 -22.80 -6.67
CA ALA A 106 39.51 -22.49 -7.65
C ALA A 106 40.85 -23.17 -7.30
N ARG A 107 41.28 -23.12 -6.02
CA ARG A 107 42.47 -23.83 -5.55
C ARG A 107 42.37 -25.32 -5.78
N ASN A 108 41.23 -25.93 -5.47
CA ASN A 108 41.04 -27.37 -5.61
C ASN A 108 41.14 -27.80 -7.09
N ARG A 109 40.53 -27.03 -8.01
CA ARG A 109 40.65 -27.29 -9.46
C ARG A 109 42.06 -27.06 -10.00
N ALA A 110 42.76 -26.05 -9.50
CA ALA A 110 44.15 -25.78 -9.88
C ALA A 110 45.11 -26.91 -9.43
N SER A 111 44.88 -27.45 -8.23
CA SER A 111 45.70 -28.50 -7.62
C SER A 111 45.42 -29.89 -8.19
N HIS A 112 44.16 -30.15 -8.55
CA HIS A 112 43.71 -31.43 -9.09
C HIS A 112 42.91 -31.23 -10.39
N PRO A 113 43.58 -30.90 -11.51
CA PRO A 113 42.91 -30.76 -12.80
C PRO A 113 42.50 -32.14 -13.29
N THR A 114 41.29 -32.56 -12.94
CA THR A 114 40.69 -33.86 -13.30
C THR A 114 40.34 -33.94 -14.78
N HIS A 115 40.06 -32.80 -15.42
CA HIS A 115 39.74 -32.68 -16.84
C HIS A 115 40.47 -31.50 -17.50
N LEU A 116 40.75 -31.66 -18.81
CA LEU A 116 41.34 -30.61 -19.67
C LEU A 116 40.52 -29.32 -19.75
N ARG A 117 39.26 -29.32 -19.27
CA ARG A 117 38.35 -28.16 -19.27
C ARG A 117 38.15 -27.54 -17.88
N ASP A 118 38.77 -28.05 -16.82
CA ASP A 118 38.48 -27.60 -15.45
C ASP A 118 39.00 -26.19 -15.13
N LEU A 119 39.88 -25.66 -15.99
CA LEU A 119 40.47 -24.32 -15.93
C LEU A 119 40.36 -23.62 -17.30
N ASP A 120 39.15 -23.58 -17.86
CA ASP A 120 38.89 -22.74 -19.01
C ASP A 120 39.08 -21.24 -18.69
N ASP A 121 39.12 -20.42 -19.73
CA ASP A 121 39.39 -18.99 -19.60
C ASP A 121 38.31 -18.32 -18.73
N GLU A 122 37.04 -18.70 -18.90
CA GLU A 122 35.92 -18.15 -18.15
C GLU A 122 36.05 -18.43 -16.64
N PHE A 123 36.32 -19.69 -16.27
CA PHE A 123 36.50 -20.09 -14.88
C PHE A 123 37.72 -19.39 -14.25
N THR A 124 38.82 -19.32 -14.99
CA THR A 124 40.07 -18.70 -14.52
C THR A 124 39.87 -17.21 -14.29
N GLN A 125 39.29 -16.51 -15.26
CA GLN A 125 38.97 -15.09 -15.21
C GLN A 125 37.98 -14.76 -14.08
N GLY A 126 36.93 -15.57 -13.93
CA GLY A 126 35.98 -15.45 -12.83
C GLY A 126 36.65 -15.61 -11.46
N SER A 127 37.56 -16.58 -11.33
CA SER A 127 38.33 -16.83 -10.10
C SER A 127 39.27 -15.67 -9.76
N LEU A 128 40.01 -15.14 -10.75
CA LEU A 128 40.87 -13.97 -10.58
C LEU A 128 40.06 -12.74 -10.15
N CYS A 129 38.87 -12.52 -10.71
CA CYS A 129 37.98 -11.44 -10.27
C CYS A 129 37.52 -11.62 -8.82
N HIS A 130 37.28 -12.85 -8.37
CA HIS A 130 36.88 -13.11 -6.99
C HIS A 130 38.02 -12.87 -6.01
N ILE A 131 39.24 -13.26 -6.38
CA ILE A 131 40.45 -12.97 -5.61
C ILE A 131 40.68 -11.45 -5.51
N ALA A 132 40.66 -10.74 -6.63
CA ALA A 132 40.84 -9.29 -6.67
C ALA A 132 39.82 -8.58 -5.75
N TYR A 133 38.54 -8.93 -5.86
CA TYR A 133 37.49 -8.36 -5.01
C TYR A 133 37.76 -8.58 -3.50
N LEU A 134 38.25 -9.75 -3.11
CA LEU A 134 38.58 -10.01 -1.70
C LEU A 134 39.77 -9.17 -1.23
N LEU A 135 40.80 -9.01 -2.06
CA LEU A 135 41.94 -8.14 -1.76
C LEU A 135 41.52 -6.67 -1.65
N GLU A 136 40.62 -6.21 -2.52
CA GLU A 136 40.03 -4.87 -2.43
C GLU A 136 39.26 -4.67 -1.11
N SER A 137 38.52 -5.68 -0.66
CA SER A 137 37.72 -5.61 0.57
C SER A 137 38.55 -5.40 1.84
N ILE A 138 39.83 -5.83 1.83
CA ILE A 138 40.79 -5.58 2.91
C ILE A 138 41.73 -4.40 2.62
N ARG A 139 41.50 -3.66 1.52
CA ARG A 139 42.32 -2.53 1.06
C ARG A 139 43.77 -2.89 0.69
N ALA A 140 44.01 -4.13 0.29
CA ALA A 140 45.30 -4.60 -0.23
C ALA A 140 45.46 -4.20 -1.71
N ARG A 141 45.78 -2.92 -1.92
CA ARG A 141 45.74 -2.27 -3.24
C ARG A 141 46.79 -2.83 -4.21
N GLU A 142 48.02 -3.04 -3.74
CA GLU A 142 49.13 -3.49 -4.58
C GLU A 142 48.88 -4.93 -5.08
N GLU A 143 48.36 -5.78 -4.19
CA GLU A 143 48.03 -7.17 -4.47
C GLU A 143 46.79 -7.29 -5.36
N HIS A 144 45.78 -6.45 -5.13
CA HIS A 144 44.65 -6.31 -6.06
C HIS A 144 45.12 -5.93 -7.47
N GLU A 145 46.02 -4.95 -7.59
CA GLU A 145 46.59 -4.53 -8.89
C GLU A 145 47.47 -5.62 -9.52
N ALA A 146 48.20 -6.40 -8.73
CA ALA A 146 48.96 -7.56 -9.21
C ALA A 146 48.05 -8.66 -9.78
N VAL A 147 46.98 -9.03 -9.07
CA VAL A 147 46.00 -10.02 -9.56
C VAL A 147 45.23 -9.49 -10.77
N SER A 148 44.94 -8.19 -10.82
CA SER A 148 44.31 -7.56 -11.98
C SER A 148 45.22 -7.59 -13.22
N ARG A 149 46.54 -7.41 -13.05
CA ARG A 149 47.50 -7.58 -14.15
C ARG A 149 47.56 -9.00 -14.66
N LEU A 150 47.60 -10.00 -13.78
CA LEU A 150 47.52 -11.42 -14.19
C LEU A 150 46.24 -11.69 -15.00
N ARG A 151 45.13 -11.05 -14.62
CA ARG A 151 43.86 -11.13 -15.36
C ARG A 151 43.94 -10.51 -16.75
N GLU A 152 44.56 -9.33 -16.86
CA GLU A 152 44.76 -8.62 -18.13
C GLU A 152 45.73 -9.35 -19.07
N GLU A 153 46.79 -9.96 -18.52
CA GLU A 153 47.80 -10.73 -19.26
C GLU A 153 47.21 -12.00 -19.88
N LEU A 154 46.27 -12.66 -19.19
CA LEU A 154 45.50 -13.77 -19.75
C LEU A 154 44.52 -13.33 -20.87
N GLY A 155 44.28 -12.03 -21.00
CA GLY A 155 43.28 -11.46 -21.89
C GLY A 155 41.85 -11.63 -21.36
N ASP A 156 40.96 -10.71 -21.73
CA ASP A 156 39.52 -10.87 -21.49
C ASP A 156 39.06 -12.20 -22.14
N PRO A 157 38.26 -13.05 -21.47
CA PRO A 157 37.70 -14.27 -22.07
C PRO A 157 36.66 -13.94 -23.16
N ALA A 158 36.53 -12.67 -23.53
CA ALA A 158 35.69 -12.20 -24.60
C ALA A 158 36.29 -12.66 -25.94
N TRP A 159 35.82 -13.83 -26.38
CA TRP A 159 35.40 -14.02 -27.76
C TRP A 159 36.39 -13.44 -28.77
N SER A 160 37.29 -14.30 -29.26
CA SER A 160 38.01 -14.09 -30.50
C SER A 160 37.09 -14.08 -31.73
N PHE A 161 35.96 -13.37 -31.68
CA PHE A 161 35.31 -12.89 -32.88
C PHE A 161 36.06 -11.66 -33.34
N SER A 162 36.45 -11.68 -34.61
CA SER A 162 36.97 -10.55 -35.37
C SER A 162 36.18 -9.25 -35.11
N GLY A 163 36.70 -8.10 -35.56
CA GLY A 163 36.02 -6.79 -35.40
C GLY A 163 34.52 -6.76 -35.79
N ALA A 164 34.03 -7.73 -36.56
CA ALA A 164 32.61 -7.96 -36.85
C ALA A 164 31.78 -8.37 -35.62
N GLY A 165 32.30 -9.17 -34.69
CA GLY A 165 31.56 -9.59 -33.49
C GLY A 165 31.35 -8.48 -32.48
N LYS A 166 32.36 -7.62 -32.28
CA LYS A 166 32.24 -6.42 -31.43
C LYS A 166 31.21 -5.43 -31.98
N ALA A 167 31.12 -5.29 -33.30
CA ALA A 167 30.09 -4.50 -33.94
C ALA A 167 28.69 -5.10 -33.73
N LEU A 168 28.55 -6.42 -33.84
CA LEU A 168 27.28 -7.12 -33.68
C LEU A 168 26.74 -7.05 -32.24
N VAL A 169 27.61 -7.20 -31.23
CA VAL A 169 27.23 -7.05 -29.82
C VAL A 169 26.78 -5.62 -29.53
N LYS A 170 27.51 -4.62 -30.02
CA LYS A 170 27.14 -3.21 -29.85
C LYS A 170 25.82 -2.87 -30.57
N GLU A 171 25.57 -3.48 -31.72
CA GLU A 171 24.30 -3.38 -32.45
C GLU A 171 23.15 -4.04 -31.68
N LEU A 172 23.39 -5.22 -31.08
CA LEU A 172 22.40 -5.92 -30.26
C LEU A 172 22.09 -5.17 -28.96
N GLU A 173 23.09 -4.59 -28.30
CA GLU A 173 22.91 -3.73 -27.13
C GLU A 173 22.12 -2.46 -27.47
N ALA A 174 22.40 -1.84 -28.63
CA ALA A 174 21.64 -0.70 -29.13
C ALA A 174 20.19 -1.08 -29.42
N LYS A 175 19.94 -2.20 -30.10
CA LYS A 175 18.59 -2.73 -30.35
C LYS A 175 17.85 -3.11 -29.07
N LEU A 176 18.55 -3.67 -28.09
CA LEU A 176 17.97 -4.02 -26.79
C LEU A 176 17.59 -2.75 -26.01
N LYS A 177 18.43 -1.72 -26.06
CA LYS A 177 18.15 -0.42 -25.44
C LYS A 177 16.97 0.28 -26.12
N GLU A 178 16.89 0.24 -27.45
CA GLU A 178 15.77 0.78 -28.22
C GLU A 178 14.47 0.00 -27.94
N ALA A 179 14.52 -1.33 -27.89
CA ALA A 179 13.38 -2.17 -27.54
C ALA A 179 12.88 -1.91 -26.11
N ASN A 180 13.79 -1.74 -25.15
CA ASN A 180 13.46 -1.41 -23.77
C ASN A 180 12.85 0.00 -23.65
N LEU A 181 13.36 0.98 -24.40
CA LEU A 181 12.75 2.31 -24.48
C LEU A 181 11.35 2.27 -25.13
N GLY A 182 11.17 1.45 -26.17
CA GLY A 182 9.87 1.21 -26.79
C GLY A 182 8.87 0.56 -25.83
N LYS A 183 9.32 -0.44 -25.05
CA LYS A 183 8.50 -1.08 -24.02
C LYS A 183 8.10 -0.09 -22.92
N LEU A 184 9.05 0.71 -22.43
CA LEU A 184 8.78 1.74 -21.42
C LEU A 184 7.82 2.82 -21.94
N ALA A 185 7.95 3.21 -23.22
CA ALA A 185 7.02 4.14 -23.87
C ALA A 185 5.61 3.54 -24.02
N ALA A 186 5.50 2.25 -24.32
CA ALA A 186 4.22 1.55 -24.39
C ALA A 186 3.56 1.42 -23.01
N GLU A 187 4.32 1.07 -21.97
CA GLU A 187 3.86 1.02 -20.57
C GLU A 187 3.38 2.39 -20.09
N ASN A 188 4.12 3.46 -20.40
CA ASN A 188 3.70 4.83 -20.07
C ASN A 188 2.41 5.24 -20.82
N ARG A 189 2.25 4.88 -22.10
CA ARG A 189 1.00 5.12 -22.84
C ARG A 189 -0.17 4.35 -22.27
N ALA A 190 0.03 3.09 -21.89
CA ALA A 190 -0.99 2.26 -21.26
C ALA A 190 -1.45 2.87 -19.92
N ARG A 191 -0.50 3.33 -19.10
CA ARG A 191 -0.79 4.02 -17.84
C ARG A 191 -1.57 5.32 -18.05
N VAL A 192 -1.18 6.14 -19.03
CA VAL A 192 -1.93 7.38 -19.35
C VAL A 192 -3.35 7.06 -19.83
N LEU A 193 -3.53 6.00 -20.63
CA LEU A 193 -4.87 5.57 -21.04
C LEU A 193 -5.70 5.07 -19.85
N GLU A 194 -5.11 4.35 -18.91
CA GLU A 194 -5.79 3.91 -17.69
C GLU A 194 -6.21 5.10 -16.83
N GLU A 195 -5.33 6.08 -16.61
CA GLU A 195 -5.63 7.33 -15.89
C GLU A 195 -6.79 8.11 -16.56
N LEU A 196 -6.77 8.26 -17.89
CA LEU A 196 -7.87 8.90 -18.63
C LEU A 196 -9.19 8.12 -18.53
N THR A 197 -9.12 6.79 -18.45
CA THR A 197 -10.30 5.93 -18.33
C THR A 197 -10.92 6.08 -16.94
N ILE A 198 -10.09 6.18 -15.90
CA ILE A 198 -10.54 6.45 -14.53
C ILE A 198 -11.22 7.82 -14.45
N GLU A 199 -10.60 8.86 -15.01
CA GLU A 199 -11.17 10.22 -15.03
C GLU A 199 -12.53 10.25 -15.74
N ALA A 200 -12.68 9.54 -16.86
CA ALA A 200 -13.96 9.43 -17.57
C ALA A 200 -15.04 8.72 -16.74
N HIS A 201 -14.68 7.68 -15.97
CA HIS A 201 -15.62 7.01 -15.06
C HIS A 201 -16.03 7.91 -13.90
N GLU A 202 -15.11 8.69 -13.35
CA GLU A 202 -15.41 9.66 -12.29
C GLU A 202 -16.35 10.76 -12.77
N GLN A 203 -16.12 11.30 -13.97
CA GLN A 203 -17.02 12.28 -14.60
C GLN A 203 -18.41 11.70 -14.86
N THR A 204 -18.48 10.45 -15.35
CA THR A 204 -19.76 9.76 -15.57
C THR A 204 -20.52 9.57 -14.26
N ARG A 205 -19.83 9.14 -13.20
CA ARG A 205 -20.42 8.97 -11.87
C ARG A 205 -20.90 10.29 -11.28
N ALA A 206 -20.17 11.38 -11.48
CA ALA A 206 -20.58 12.71 -11.05
C ALA A 206 -21.86 13.16 -11.79
N ALA A 207 -21.96 12.90 -13.09
CA ALA A 207 -23.16 13.19 -13.87
C ALA A 207 -24.39 12.38 -13.43
N GLU A 208 -24.20 11.10 -13.10
CA GLU A 208 -25.27 10.23 -12.56
C GLU A 208 -25.79 10.74 -11.21
N ILE A 209 -24.90 11.16 -10.30
CA ILE A 209 -25.27 11.73 -9.00
C ILE A 209 -26.06 13.03 -9.18
N ALA A 210 -25.60 13.91 -10.08
CA ALA A 210 -26.29 15.17 -10.37
C ALA A 210 -27.71 14.92 -10.93
N LEU A 211 -27.86 13.94 -11.82
CA LEU A 211 -29.15 13.55 -12.36
C LEU A 211 -30.09 13.00 -11.28
N ALA A 212 -29.57 12.14 -10.39
CA ALA A 212 -30.35 11.59 -9.28
C ALA A 212 -30.82 12.70 -8.31
N HIS A 213 -29.97 13.70 -8.03
CA HIS A 213 -30.34 14.86 -7.22
C HIS A 213 -31.45 15.68 -7.87
N ALA A 214 -31.33 15.97 -9.17
CA ALA A 214 -32.36 16.69 -9.92
C ALA A 214 -33.71 15.94 -9.93
N GLN A 215 -33.67 14.61 -10.12
CA GLN A 215 -34.88 13.78 -10.05
C GLN A 215 -35.52 13.84 -8.66
N SER A 216 -34.71 13.76 -7.59
CA SER A 216 -35.20 13.90 -6.21
C SER A 216 -35.88 15.26 -5.99
N GLU A 217 -35.27 16.36 -6.45
CA GLU A 217 -35.86 17.70 -6.33
C GLU A 217 -37.18 17.83 -7.09
N THR A 218 -37.26 17.29 -8.31
CA THR A 218 -38.51 17.29 -9.07
C THR A 218 -39.62 16.51 -8.36
N SER A 219 -39.29 15.34 -7.78
CA SER A 219 -40.27 14.56 -7.02
C SER A 219 -40.74 15.29 -5.76
N ALA A 220 -39.84 15.98 -5.06
CA ALA A 220 -40.18 16.76 -3.88
C ALA A 220 -41.06 17.96 -4.23
N ALA A 221 -40.78 18.63 -5.35
CA ALA A 221 -41.60 19.73 -5.86
C ALA A 221 -43.01 19.26 -6.24
N GLU A 222 -43.13 18.08 -6.86
CA GLU A 222 -44.43 17.51 -7.23
C GLU A 222 -45.27 17.13 -5.99
N VAL A 223 -44.65 16.54 -4.96
CA VAL A 223 -45.30 16.28 -3.66
C VAL A 223 -45.75 17.57 -2.97
N ALA A 224 -44.91 18.62 -3.01
CA ALA A 224 -45.26 19.91 -2.43
C ALA A 224 -46.45 20.56 -3.15
N ARG A 225 -46.48 20.46 -4.48
CA ARG A 225 -47.61 20.93 -5.30
C ARG A 225 -48.89 20.18 -4.96
N GLN A 226 -48.85 18.85 -4.86
CA GLN A 226 -50.02 18.06 -4.51
C GLN A 226 -50.59 18.45 -3.14
N ARG A 227 -49.72 18.63 -2.13
CA ARG A 227 -50.15 19.11 -0.80
C ARG A 227 -50.79 20.49 -0.85
N ALA A 228 -50.31 21.40 -1.70
CA ALA A 228 -50.90 22.72 -1.86
C ALA A 228 -52.28 22.64 -2.51
N GLU A 229 -52.47 21.77 -3.50
CA GLU A 229 -53.77 21.51 -4.14
C GLU A 229 -54.76 20.91 -3.12
N ASP A 230 -54.35 19.93 -2.32
CA ASP A 230 -55.18 19.31 -1.27
C ASP A 230 -55.64 20.36 -0.22
N LEU A 231 -54.72 21.20 0.26
CA LEU A 231 -55.03 22.27 1.21
C LEU A 231 -55.96 23.35 0.62
N ALA A 232 -55.78 23.68 -0.67
CA ALA A 232 -56.68 24.60 -1.35
C ALA A 232 -58.10 24.03 -1.40
N GLN A 233 -58.24 22.74 -1.72
CA GLN A 233 -59.52 22.05 -1.77
C GLN A 233 -60.18 21.97 -0.38
N GLU A 234 -59.42 21.67 0.67
CA GLU A 234 -59.92 21.72 2.06
C GLU A 234 -60.41 23.13 2.45
N SER A 235 -59.69 24.17 2.03
CA SER A 235 -60.08 25.56 2.30
C SER A 235 -61.40 25.95 1.62
N GLU A 236 -61.62 25.44 0.40
CA GLU A 236 -62.85 25.66 -0.36
C GLU A 236 -64.04 24.96 0.30
N TYR A 237 -63.88 23.70 0.72
CA TYR A 237 -64.91 23.00 1.50
C TYR A 237 -65.24 23.69 2.82
N ALA A 238 -64.23 24.19 3.53
CA ALA A 238 -64.43 24.94 4.78
C ALA A 238 -65.22 26.24 4.54
N ARG A 239 -64.93 26.93 3.42
CA ARG A 239 -65.63 28.16 3.02
C ARG A 239 -67.10 27.86 2.68
N GLU A 240 -67.37 26.83 1.88
CA GLU A 240 -68.74 26.41 1.58
C GLU A 240 -69.53 26.03 2.85
N ALA A 241 -68.88 25.31 3.78
CA ALA A 241 -69.50 24.93 5.04
C ALA A 241 -69.82 26.16 5.91
N ALA A 242 -68.94 27.17 5.93
CA ALA A 242 -69.17 28.42 6.63
C ALA A 242 -70.33 29.21 6.00
N GLU A 243 -70.42 29.27 4.68
CA GLU A 243 -71.51 29.92 3.96
C GLU A 243 -72.87 29.25 4.25
N LYS A 244 -72.92 27.91 4.20
CA LYS A 244 -74.14 27.15 4.59
C LYS A 244 -74.58 27.45 6.03
N ARG A 245 -73.63 27.57 6.98
CA ARG A 245 -73.92 27.96 8.37
C ARG A 245 -74.42 29.40 8.48
N ALA A 246 -73.85 30.33 7.71
CA ALA A 246 -74.30 31.72 7.68
C ALA A 246 -75.75 31.83 7.19
N VAL A 247 -76.08 31.17 6.07
CA VAL A 247 -77.45 31.11 5.53
C VAL A 247 -78.43 30.51 6.55
N ALA A 248 -78.04 29.43 7.24
CA ALA A 248 -78.86 28.83 8.28
C ALA A 248 -79.07 29.78 9.49
N ALA A 249 -78.05 30.54 9.87
CA ALA A 249 -78.13 31.52 10.95
C ALA A 249 -79.07 32.69 10.58
N GLU A 250 -78.98 33.23 9.36
CA GLU A 250 -79.89 34.26 8.85
C GLU A 250 -81.35 33.77 8.83
N ALA A 251 -81.58 32.55 8.34
CA ALA A 251 -82.91 31.94 8.37
C ALA A 251 -83.46 31.78 9.80
N GLY A 252 -82.58 31.41 10.75
CA GLY A 252 -82.90 31.35 12.18
C GLY A 252 -83.30 32.70 12.76
N GLN A 253 -82.52 33.76 12.47
CA GLN A 253 -82.83 35.13 12.89
C GLN A 253 -84.15 35.64 12.30
N PHE A 254 -84.43 35.32 11.05
CA PHE A 254 -85.70 35.67 10.39
C PHE A 254 -86.90 34.99 11.07
N ARG A 255 -86.79 33.68 11.37
CA ARG A 255 -87.82 32.95 12.12
C ARG A 255 -88.03 33.54 13.52
N ALA A 256 -86.96 33.85 14.23
CA ALA A 256 -87.03 34.48 15.55
C ALA A 256 -87.72 35.85 15.49
N SER A 257 -87.43 36.66 14.47
CA SER A 257 -88.07 37.95 14.23
C SER A 257 -89.57 37.81 13.94
N LYS A 258 -89.97 36.83 13.11
CA LYS A 258 -91.38 36.50 12.87
C LYS A 258 -92.11 36.09 14.15
N LEU A 259 -91.50 35.25 14.98
CA LEU A 259 -92.05 34.84 16.27
C LEU A 259 -92.25 36.05 17.20
N LYS A 260 -91.25 36.94 17.31
CA LYS A 260 -91.37 38.18 18.10
C LYS A 260 -92.56 39.03 17.64
N LEU A 261 -92.72 39.24 16.34
CA LEU A 261 -93.86 39.99 15.79
C LEU A 261 -95.21 39.32 16.09
N ALA A 262 -95.29 37.99 15.95
CA ALA A 262 -96.49 37.23 16.30
C ALA A 262 -96.84 37.34 17.79
N THR A 263 -95.84 37.25 18.68
CA THR A 263 -96.03 37.46 20.12
C THR A 263 -96.54 38.87 20.42
N ILE A 264 -95.98 39.90 19.78
CA ILE A 264 -96.43 41.29 19.92
C ILE A 264 -97.90 41.42 19.49
N ASP A 265 -98.30 40.85 18.36
CA ASP A 265 -99.69 40.89 17.89
C ASP A 265 -100.67 40.20 18.86
N ILE A 266 -100.30 39.02 19.39
CA ILE A 266 -101.09 38.33 20.42
C ILE A 266 -101.25 39.20 21.67
N LEU A 267 -100.15 39.78 22.18
CA LEU A 267 -100.19 40.67 23.34
C LEU A 267 -101.06 41.90 23.09
N GLN A 268 -100.99 42.51 21.90
CA GLN A 268 -101.85 43.62 21.52
C GLN A 268 -103.33 43.22 21.46
N LYS A 269 -103.66 42.05 20.90
CA LYS A 269 -105.03 41.51 20.88
C LYS A 269 -105.56 41.26 22.29
N CYS A 270 -104.75 40.66 23.16
CA CYS A 270 -105.08 40.48 24.58
C CYS A 270 -105.32 41.82 25.27
N HIS A 271 -104.45 42.82 25.07
CA HIS A 271 -104.62 44.17 25.63
C HIS A 271 -105.92 44.84 25.16
N ARG A 272 -106.26 44.72 23.86
CA ARG A 272 -107.53 45.24 23.32
C ARG A 272 -108.74 44.54 23.94
N ARG A 273 -108.70 43.21 24.11
CA ARG A 273 -109.76 42.44 24.79
C ARG A 273 -109.91 42.85 26.26
N LEU A 274 -108.80 42.96 26.99
CA LEU A 274 -108.80 43.43 28.38
C LEU A 274 -109.37 44.85 28.50
N ARG A 275 -109.01 45.76 27.59
CA ARG A 275 -109.64 47.10 27.53
C ARG A 275 -111.15 47.04 27.31
N ARG A 276 -111.65 46.13 26.49
CA ARG A 276 -113.11 45.94 26.25
C ARG A 276 -113.83 45.31 27.45
N LEU A 277 -113.15 44.47 28.22
CA LEU A 277 -113.70 43.86 29.44
C LEU A 277 -113.66 44.80 30.66
N LYS A 278 -112.77 45.80 30.65
CA LYS A 278 -112.59 46.75 31.77
C LYS A 278 -113.87 47.50 32.19
N PRO A 279 -114.72 47.99 31.27
CA PRO A 279 -116.01 48.60 31.61
C PRO A 279 -117.02 47.58 32.18
N GLN A 280 -116.97 46.31 31.75
CA GLN A 280 -117.86 45.26 32.26
C GLN A 280 -117.46 44.82 33.68
N LEU A 281 -116.16 44.79 33.97
CA LEU A 281 -115.65 44.52 35.31
C LEU A 281 -115.87 45.69 36.29
N SER A 282 -115.93 46.95 35.83
CA SER A 282 -116.30 48.08 36.70
C SER A 282 -117.77 48.07 37.10
N VAL A 283 -118.65 47.49 36.27
CA VAL A 283 -120.07 47.26 36.65
C VAL A 283 -120.18 46.18 37.73
N TYR A 284 -119.41 45.09 37.63
CA TYR A 284 -119.36 44.05 38.67
C TYR A 284 -118.75 44.54 39.99
N ARG A 285 -117.73 45.42 39.95
CA ARG A 285 -117.10 45.95 41.18
C ARG A 285 -117.95 46.99 41.90
N ASN A 286 -118.73 47.79 41.17
CA ASN A 286 -119.66 48.75 41.76
C ASN A 286 -120.99 48.10 42.19
N GLY A 287 -121.32 46.90 41.69
CA GLY A 287 -122.49 46.13 42.12
C GLY A 287 -122.29 45.34 43.43
N MET A 288 -121.05 44.99 43.80
CA MET A 288 -120.79 44.21 45.03
C MET A 288 -120.62 45.04 46.32
N HIS A 289 -120.55 46.37 46.25
CA HIS A 289 -120.45 47.21 47.45
C HIS A 289 -121.81 47.73 47.97
N PHE A 290 -122.94 47.34 47.37
CA PHE A 290 -124.26 47.88 47.72
C PHE A 290 -125.25 46.88 48.35
N SER A 291 -124.85 45.65 48.71
CA SER A 291 -125.80 44.65 49.25
C SER A 291 -125.47 44.05 50.63
N GLU A 292 -124.53 44.60 51.39
CA GLU A 292 -124.23 44.10 52.76
C GLU A 292 -124.46 45.16 53.86
N GLN A 293 -125.40 46.08 53.66
CA GLN A 293 -125.95 46.92 54.73
C GLN A 293 -127.48 46.99 54.66
N THR A 294 -128.15 45.86 54.93
CA THR A 294 -129.47 45.81 55.57
C THR A 294 -129.80 44.38 55.96
N GLN A 295 -130.04 44.21 57.28
CA GLN A 295 -130.51 43.03 58.02
C GLN A 295 -129.45 42.00 58.43
#